data_AF-A0A1C8V7I1-F1
#
_entry.id   AF-A0A1C8V7I1-F1
#
_cell.length_a   1.000
_cell.length_b   1.000
_cell.length_c   1.000
_cell.angle_alpha   90.00
_cell.angle_beta   90.00
_cell.angle_gamma   90.00
#
_symmetry.space_group_name_H-M   'P 1'
#
loop_
_entity.id
_entity.type
_entity.pdbx_description
1 polymer ?
#
loop_
_entity_poly.entity_id
_entity_poly.type
_entity_poly.pdbx_seq_one_letter_code
_entity_poly.pdbx_strand_id
1 'polypeptide(L)'
;DVLLFLTGQEEIEVACKRIKREIDNLGPDVGELKCIPLYSTLPPNLQQRIFEDPPPNKANGAIGRKVVVSTNIAETSLTIDGVVFVIDPGFAKQKVYNPRIRVESLLVSPISKASAQQRAGRAGRTRA
;
A
#
# COMPACT_ATOMS: atom_id res chain seq x y z
N ASP A 1 7.02 -2.69 9.09
CA ASP A 1 6.53 -2.70 7.70
C ASP A 1 5.99 -1.36 7.24
N VAL A 2 5.75 -1.26 5.94
CA VAL A 2 5.33 -0.04 5.24
C VAL A 2 4.00 -0.29 4.53
N LEU A 3 3.12 0.70 4.57
CA LEU A 3 1.90 0.79 3.75
C LEU A 3 1.97 2.02 2.85
N LEU A 4 1.89 1.80 1.54
CA LEU A 4 1.89 2.85 0.52
C LEU A 4 0.52 2.91 -0.16
N PHE A 5 -0.09 4.10 -0.20
CA PHE A 5 -1.35 4.32 -0.92
C PHE A 5 -1.11 4.78 -2.36
N LEU A 6 -1.77 4.12 -3.32
CA LEU A 6 -1.83 4.51 -4.74
C LEU A 6 -3.27 4.38 -5.27
N THR A 7 -3.54 4.91 -6.46
CA THR A 7 -4.93 5.15 -6.87
C THR A 7 -5.57 3.99 -7.63
N GLY A 8 -4.77 3.07 -8.17
CA GLY A 8 -5.30 1.94 -8.93
C GLY A 8 -4.28 0.87 -9.28
N GLN A 9 -4.78 -0.22 -9.85
CA GLN A 9 -4.03 -1.43 -10.19
C GLN A 9 -2.76 -1.15 -11.01
N GLU A 10 -2.87 -0.39 -12.10
CA GLU A 10 -1.73 -0.14 -13.00
C GLU A 10 -0.57 0.57 -12.28
N GLU A 11 -0.87 1.63 -11.52
CA GLU A 11 0.12 2.34 -10.70
C GLU A 11 0.76 1.42 -9.66
N ILE A 12 -0.05 0.58 -9.01
CA ILE A 12 0.42 -0.38 -8.00
C ILE A 12 1.40 -1.38 -8.61
N GLU A 13 1.03 -2.00 -9.74
CA GLU A 13 1.87 -2.99 -10.41
C GLU A 13 3.19 -2.38 -10.90
N VAL A 14 3.15 -1.17 -11.46
CA VAL A 14 4.35 -0.43 -11.87
C VAL A 14 5.22 -0.09 -10.66
N ALA A 15 4.63 0.39 -9.56
CA ALA A 15 5.36 0.71 -8.34
C ALA A 15 6.03 -0.52 -7.75
N CYS A 16 5.32 -1.65 -7.63
CA CYS A 16 5.88 -2.92 -7.15
C CYS A 16 7.09 -3.36 -7.98
N LYS A 17 7.00 -3.30 -9.31
CA LYS A 17 8.11 -3.65 -10.20
C LYS A 17 9.31 -2.71 -10.03
N ARG A 18 9.06 -1.40 -9.93
CA ARG A 18 10.13 -0.41 -9.71
C ARG A 18 10.80 -0.59 -8.36
N ILE A 19 10.02 -0.70 -7.29
CA ILE A 19 10.54 -0.93 -5.93
C ILE A 19 11.43 -2.17 -5.92
N LYS A 20 10.96 -3.29 -6.48
CA LYS A 20 11.76 -4.52 -6.53
C LYS A 20 13.09 -4.30 -7.26
N ARG A 21 13.06 -3.68 -8.44
CA ARG A 21 14.27 -3.38 -9.23
C ARG A 21 15.24 -2.49 -8.46
N GLU A 22 14.77 -1.44 -7.79
CA GLU A 22 15.65 -0.56 -7.03
C GLU A 22 16.28 -1.28 -5.83
N ILE A 23 15.54 -2.14 -5.14
CA ILE A 23 16.08 -2.96 -4.04
C ILE A 23 17.15 -3.91 -4.54
N ASP A 24 16.93 -4.57 -5.69
CA ASP A 24 17.92 -5.47 -6.30
C ASP A 24 19.22 -4.73 -6.65
N ASN A 25 19.17 -3.42 -6.95
CA ASN A 25 20.34 -2.59 -7.25
C ASN A 25 21.13 -2.12 -6.02
N LEU A 26 20.54 -2.14 -4.81
CA LEU A 26 21.18 -1.64 -3.59
C LEU A 26 22.22 -2.60 -2.99
N GLY A 27 22.35 -3.80 -3.54
CA GLY A 27 23.37 -4.77 -3.15
C GLY A 27 23.05 -5.56 -1.86
N PRO A 28 24.02 -6.31 -1.33
CA PRO A 28 23.77 -7.28 -0.26
C PRO A 28 23.56 -6.65 1.12
N ASP A 29 23.97 -5.39 1.32
CA ASP A 29 23.98 -4.71 2.62
C ASP A 29 22.59 -4.32 3.12
N VAL A 30 21.62 -4.16 2.20
CA VAL A 30 20.23 -3.87 2.56
C VAL A 30 19.44 -5.15 2.86
N GLY A 31 18.45 -5.04 3.74
CA GLY A 31 17.55 -6.16 4.04
C GLY A 31 16.65 -6.49 2.85
N GLU A 32 16.16 -7.73 2.79
CA GLU A 32 15.20 -8.12 1.76
C GLU A 32 13.89 -7.35 1.93
N LEU A 33 13.30 -6.92 0.82
CA LEU A 33 12.05 -6.20 0.81
C LEU A 33 11.00 -6.94 -0.02
N LYS A 34 9.97 -7.46 0.66
CA LYS A 34 8.82 -8.11 0.01
C LYS A 34 7.77 -7.06 -0.34
N CYS A 35 7.55 -6.82 -1.63
CA CYS A 35 6.52 -5.92 -2.12
C CYS A 35 5.22 -6.69 -2.45
N ILE A 36 4.09 -6.26 -1.89
CA ILE A 36 2.79 -6.97 -1.98
C ILE A 36 1.72 -5.99 -2.52
N PRO A 37 1.15 -6.22 -3.72
CA PRO A 37 0.07 -5.40 -4.24
C PRO A 37 -1.26 -5.73 -3.53
N LEU A 38 -2.11 -4.71 -3.34
CA LEU A 38 -3.46 -4.88 -2.78
C LEU A 38 -4.49 -3.95 -3.45
N TYR A 39 -5.33 -4.52 -4.32
CA TYR A 39 -6.42 -3.82 -5.00
C TYR A 39 -7.62 -4.77 -5.22
N SER A 40 -8.80 -4.22 -5.54
CA SER A 40 -10.09 -4.92 -5.44
C SER A 40 -10.25 -6.12 -6.38
N THR A 41 -9.60 -6.10 -7.53
CA THR A 41 -9.67 -7.15 -8.55
C THR A 41 -8.70 -8.32 -8.29
N LEU A 42 -7.87 -8.26 -7.24
CA LEU A 42 -7.01 -9.39 -6.87
C LEU A 42 -7.87 -10.59 -6.40
N PRO A 43 -7.53 -11.81 -6.84
CA PRO A 43 -8.05 -13.04 -6.25
C PRO A 43 -7.87 -13.08 -4.71
N PRO A 44 -8.81 -13.65 -3.94
CA PRO A 44 -8.75 -13.67 -2.47
C PRO A 44 -7.44 -14.25 -1.90
N ASN A 45 -6.90 -15.31 -2.51
CA ASN A 45 -5.63 -15.90 -2.11
C ASN A 45 -4.45 -14.93 -2.26
N LEU A 46 -4.48 -14.04 -3.25
CA LEU A 46 -3.45 -13.00 -3.42
C LEU A 46 -3.64 -11.84 -2.45
N GLN A 47 -4.89 -11.48 -2.11
CA GLN A 47 -5.16 -10.46 -1.09
C GLN A 47 -4.68 -10.91 0.29
N GLN A 48 -4.81 -12.19 0.63
CA GLN A 48 -4.37 -12.74 1.91
C GLN A 48 -2.84 -12.68 2.11
N ARG A 49 -2.06 -12.48 1.04
CA ARG A 49 -0.60 -12.36 1.14
C ARG A 49 -0.14 -11.19 2.02
N ILE A 50 -0.98 -10.18 2.23
CA ILE A 50 -0.67 -9.05 3.12
C ILE A 50 -0.45 -9.48 4.59
N PHE A 51 -0.99 -10.65 4.97
CA PHE A 51 -0.82 -11.26 6.28
C PHE A 51 0.43 -12.13 6.39
N GLU A 52 1.15 -12.38 5.29
CA GLU A 52 2.45 -13.06 5.35
C GLU A 52 3.43 -12.24 6.19
N ASP A 53 4.29 -12.93 6.95
CA ASP A 53 5.36 -12.29 7.69
C ASP A 53 6.37 -11.59 6.74
N PRO A 54 7.02 -10.51 7.22
CA PRO A 54 8.13 -9.92 6.50
C PRO A 54 9.29 -10.93 6.35
N PRO A 55 10.17 -10.76 5.34
CA PRO A 55 11.39 -11.57 5.24
C PRO A 55 12.21 -11.52 6.54
N PRO A 56 12.96 -12.59 6.86
CA PRO A 56 13.82 -12.59 8.04
C PRO A 56 14.95 -11.56 7.91
N ASN A 57 15.48 -11.13 9.05
CA ASN A 57 16.67 -10.28 9.08
C ASN A 57 17.88 -11.04 8.53
N LYS A 58 18.72 -10.33 7.79
CA LYS A 58 19.98 -10.88 7.29
C LYS A 58 21.01 -11.01 8.42
N ALA A 59 22.00 -11.88 8.22
CA ALA A 59 23.07 -12.12 9.19
C ALA A 59 23.93 -10.87 9.50
N ASN A 60 24.00 -9.92 8.57
CA ASN A 60 24.66 -8.62 8.76
C ASN A 60 23.84 -7.62 9.59
N GLY A 61 22.68 -8.02 10.13
CA GLY A 61 21.79 -7.17 10.93
C GLY A 61 20.79 -6.36 10.11
N ALA A 62 20.81 -6.45 8.78
CA ALA A 62 19.87 -5.71 7.94
C ALA A 62 18.44 -6.26 8.08
N ILE A 63 17.47 -5.36 8.29
CA ILE A 63 16.09 -5.72 8.62
C ILE A 63 15.32 -6.13 7.36
N GLY A 64 14.74 -7.32 7.35
CA GLY A 64 13.80 -7.74 6.32
C GLY A 64 12.45 -7.02 6.51
N ARG A 65 11.88 -6.50 5.42
CA ARG A 65 10.65 -5.68 5.48
C ARG A 65 9.62 -6.10 4.46
N LYS A 66 8.35 -5.91 4.82
CA LYS A 66 7.21 -5.97 3.90
C LYS A 66 6.75 -4.56 3.55
N VAL A 67 6.44 -4.34 2.28
CA VAL A 67 5.78 -3.14 1.76
C VAL A 67 4.48 -3.55 1.10
N VAL A 68 3.36 -3.14 1.68
CA VAL A 68 2.05 -3.30 1.05
C VAL A 68 1.74 -2.05 0.25
N VAL A 69 1.47 -2.21 -1.04
CA VAL A 69 1.10 -1.12 -1.94
C VAL A 69 -0.37 -1.28 -2.29
N SER A 70 -1.22 -0.36 -1.81
CA SER A 70 -2.66 -0.55 -1.83
C SER A 70 -3.46 0.65 -2.32
N THR A 71 -4.67 0.41 -2.80
CA THR A 71 -5.71 1.43 -2.90
C THR A 71 -6.29 1.77 -1.52
N ASN A 72 -7.42 2.50 -1.50
CA ASN A 72 -8.16 2.79 -0.27
C ASN A 72 -8.76 1.54 0.43
N ILE A 73 -8.58 0.32 -0.09
CA ILE A 73 -9.00 -0.92 0.59
C ILE A 73 -8.29 -1.08 1.95
N ALA A 74 -7.02 -0.67 2.03
CA ALA A 74 -6.26 -0.69 3.28
C ALA A 74 -6.63 0.43 4.28
N GLU A 75 -7.50 1.37 3.91
CA GLU A 75 -7.92 2.50 4.76
C GLU A 75 -8.77 1.99 5.94
N THR A 76 -9.85 1.26 5.66
CA THR A 76 -10.84 0.83 6.66
C THR A 76 -10.90 -0.67 6.89
N SER A 77 -10.75 -1.49 5.85
CA SER A 77 -11.35 -2.84 5.84
C SER A 77 -10.43 -3.99 6.25
N LEU A 78 -9.13 -3.75 6.39
CA LEU A 78 -8.14 -4.79 6.72
C LEU A 78 -7.21 -4.25 7.79
N THR A 79 -6.78 -5.04 8.78
CA THR A 79 -5.69 -4.69 9.69
C THR A 79 -4.44 -5.42 9.21
N ILE A 80 -3.40 -4.67 8.85
CA ILE A 80 -2.12 -5.26 8.41
C ILE A 80 -1.17 -5.09 9.59
N ASP A 81 -0.83 -6.21 10.23
CA ASP A 81 0.03 -6.19 11.40
C ASP A 81 1.46 -5.77 11.03
N GLY A 82 2.15 -5.14 11.98
CA GLY A 82 3.52 -4.68 11.83
C GLY A 82 3.72 -3.41 10.98
N VAL A 83 2.67 -2.81 10.43
CA VAL A 83 2.77 -1.53 9.71
C VAL A 83 3.06 -0.40 10.70
N VAL A 84 4.22 0.23 10.52
CA VAL A 84 4.69 1.38 11.34
C VAL A 84 5.06 2.59 10.49
N PHE A 85 5.09 2.43 9.16
CA PHE A 85 5.27 3.51 8.21
C PHE A 85 4.08 3.55 7.25
N VAL A 86 3.51 4.74 7.08
CA VAL A 86 2.48 5.00 6.07
C VAL A 86 3.01 6.08 5.14
N ILE A 87 2.94 5.82 3.84
CA ILE A 87 3.23 6.78 2.79
C ILE A 87 1.93 7.06 2.06
N ASP A 88 1.45 8.29 2.14
CA ASP A 88 0.16 8.70 1.57
C ASP A 88 0.33 9.91 0.65
N PRO A 89 0.25 9.72 -0.68
CA PRO A 89 0.22 10.82 -1.64
C PRO A 89 -1.02 11.71 -1.55
N GLY A 90 -2.07 11.28 -0.83
CA GLY A 90 -3.28 12.09 -0.63
C GLY A 90 -4.30 12.02 -1.76
N PHE A 91 -4.25 10.98 -2.61
CA PHE A 91 -5.20 10.78 -3.71
C PHE A 91 -5.94 9.43 -3.61
N ALA A 92 -7.12 9.38 -4.22
CA ALA A 92 -7.88 8.16 -4.42
C ALA A 92 -8.76 8.27 -5.68
N LYS A 93 -9.13 7.14 -6.26
CA LYS A 93 -10.20 7.09 -7.26
C LYS A 93 -11.55 7.21 -6.56
N GLN A 94 -12.29 8.27 -6.87
CA GLN A 94 -13.59 8.58 -6.29
C GLN A 94 -14.66 8.60 -7.38
N LYS A 95 -15.85 8.11 -7.04
CA LYS A 95 -17.03 8.21 -7.91
C LYS A 95 -17.52 9.65 -7.89
N VAL A 96 -17.59 10.25 -9.08
CA VAL A 96 -18.10 11.61 -9.29
C VAL A 96 -19.29 11.52 -10.22
N TYR A 97 -20.42 12.07 -9.78
CA TYR A 97 -21.65 12.13 -10.57
C TYR A 97 -21.84 13.54 -11.13
N ASN A 98 -22.03 13.65 -12.45
CA ASN A 98 -22.40 14.89 -13.10
C ASN A 98 -23.91 14.91 -13.38
N PRO A 99 -24.71 15.69 -12.63
CA PRO A 99 -26.17 15.67 -12.75
C PRO A 99 -26.68 16.28 -14.07
N ARG A 100 -25.89 17.13 -14.75
CA ARG A 100 -26.29 17.76 -16.00
C ARG A 100 -26.34 16.76 -17.15
N ILE A 101 -25.35 15.87 -17.21
CA ILE A 101 -25.24 14.84 -18.27
C ILE A 101 -25.66 13.45 -17.78
N ARG A 102 -25.98 13.30 -16.49
CA ARG A 102 -26.40 12.04 -15.83
C ARG A 102 -25.38 10.91 -15.96
N VAL A 103 -24.10 11.25 -15.89
CA VAL A 103 -22.98 10.28 -15.99
C VAL A 103 -22.27 10.18 -14.65
N GLU A 104 -21.98 8.94 -14.23
CA GLU A 104 -21.04 8.63 -13.16
C GLU A 104 -19.66 8.31 -13.77
N SER A 105 -18.60 8.83 -13.17
CA SER A 105 -17.22 8.59 -13.59
C SER A 105 -16.31 8.36 -12.39
N LEU A 106 -15.26 7.59 -12.58
CA LEU A 106 -14.26 7.32 -11.55
C LEU A 106 -13.02 8.18 -11.82
N LEU A 107 -12.82 9.22 -11.02
CA LEU A 107 -11.74 10.19 -11.21
C LEU A 107 -10.74 10.12 -10.05
N VAL A 108 -9.47 10.36 -10.36
CA VAL A 108 -8.45 10.54 -9.32
C VAL A 108 -8.64 11.93 -8.72
N SER A 109 -8.89 11.97 -7.42
CA SER A 109 -9.19 13.20 -6.68
C SER A 109 -8.43 13.22 -5.34
N PRO A 110 -8.14 14.41 -4.79
CA PRO A 110 -7.61 14.53 -3.44
C PRO A 110 -8.54 13.89 -2.41
N ILE A 111 -7.96 13.24 -1.40
CA ILE A 111 -8.73 12.66 -0.30
C ILE A 111 -9.17 13.72 0.70
N SER A 112 -10.19 13.40 1.50
CA SER A 112 -10.59 14.26 2.61
C SER A 112 -9.54 14.29 3.72
N LYS A 113 -9.55 15.34 4.54
CA LYS A 113 -8.73 15.39 5.77
C LYS A 113 -9.00 14.20 6.69
N ALA A 114 -10.26 13.76 6.79
CA ALA A 114 -10.63 12.61 7.59
C ALA A 114 -9.99 11.31 7.06
N SER A 115 -10.00 11.10 5.74
CA SER A 115 -9.32 9.96 5.11
C SER A 115 -7.82 10.00 5.35
N ALA A 116 -7.17 11.15 5.19
CA ALA A 116 -5.75 11.30 5.48
C ALA A 116 -5.42 10.94 6.95
N GLN A 117 -6.27 11.35 7.90
CA GLN A 117 -6.14 10.98 9.31
C GLN A 117 -6.32 9.47 9.54
N GLN A 118 -7.29 8.83 8.88
CA GLN A 118 -7.47 7.38 8.96
C GLN A 118 -6.27 6.62 8.41
N ARG A 119 -5.73 7.06 7.26
CA ARG A 119 -4.53 6.49 6.64
C ARG A 119 -3.31 6.65 7.55
N ALA A 120 -3.09 7.83 8.12
CA ALA A 120 -2.01 8.04 9.09
C ALA A 120 -2.16 7.12 10.32
N GLY A 121 -3.39 6.90 10.80
CA GLY A 121 -3.69 6.00 11.91
C GLY A 121 -3.33 4.53 11.66
N ARG A 122 -3.01 4.14 10.41
CA ARG A 122 -2.55 2.78 10.08
C ARG A 122 -1.15 2.47 10.58
N ALA A 123 -0.30 3.47 10.83
CA ALA A 123 1.05 3.30 11.36
C ALA A 123 1.12 3.06 12.88
N GLY A 124 0.01 3.25 13.61
CA GLY A 124 -0.01 3.31 15.08
C GLY A 124 -0.58 2.08 15.80
N ARG A 125 -0.97 1.02 15.09
CA ARG A 125 -1.76 -0.07 15.70
C ARG A 125 -0.94 -1.15 16.42
N THR A 126 0.39 -1.17 16.26
CA THR A 126 1.23 -2.30 16.70
C THR A 126 2.47 -1.93 17.54
N ARG A 127 2.60 -0.67 17.97
CA ARG A 127 3.60 -0.28 18.99
C ARG A 127 2.90 0.26 20.23
N ALA A 128 2.95 -0.51 21.31
CA ALA A 128 2.84 -0.03 22.68
C ALA A 128 4.25 0.18 23.24
#